data_AF-A0A6J4BZK3-F1
#
_entry.id   AF-A0A6J4BZK3-F1
#
_cell.length_a   1.000
_cell.length_b   1.000
_cell.length_c   1.000
_cell.angle_alpha   90.00
_cell.angle_beta   90.00
_cell.angle_gamma   90.00
#
_symmetry.space_group_name_H-M   'P 1'
#
loop_
_entity.id
_entity.type
_entity.pdbx_description
1 polymer ?
#
loop_
_entity_poly.entity_id
_entity_poly.type
_entity_poly.pdbx_seq_one_letter_code
_entity_poly.pdbx_strand_id
1 'polypeptide(L)'
;MAEEGADDDRITEIDRAFHLTIASASGNRAITHTVETLWRMRTEIQDVRDTHKSVCHHDASVRHREHAAIVDALRRRDSVAARAAMRQHFSRLLEAILDATEQREVQALKLKSAASRARFLMSAQLV
;
A
#
# COMPACT_ATOMS: atom_id res chain seq x y z
N MET A 1 19.53 -5.68 10.28
CA MET A 1 19.01 -4.31 10.08
C MET A 1 19.44 -3.68 8.75
N ALA A 2 20.74 -3.67 8.37
CA ALA A 2 21.16 -3.14 7.05
C ALA A 2 20.76 -4.04 5.86
N GLU A 3 20.76 -5.36 6.03
CA GLU A 3 20.37 -6.31 4.98
C GLU A 3 18.85 -6.34 4.70
N GLU A 4 18.00 -6.13 5.73
CA GLU A 4 16.53 -6.11 5.57
C GLU A 4 16.04 -4.89 4.76
N GLY A 5 16.68 -3.73 4.92
CA GLY A 5 16.34 -2.54 4.13
C GLY A 5 16.72 -2.66 2.67
N ALA A 6 17.85 -3.30 2.37
CA ALA A 6 18.30 -3.54 0.99
C ALA A 6 17.39 -4.52 0.23
N ASP A 7 16.79 -5.49 0.92
CA ASP A 7 15.85 -6.42 0.30
C ASP A 7 14.48 -5.77 0.01
N ASP A 8 14.00 -4.88 0.88
CA ASP A 8 12.72 -4.16 0.67
C ASP A 8 12.79 -3.19 -0.52
N ASP A 9 13.90 -2.47 -0.67
CA ASP A 9 14.13 -1.58 -1.83
C ASP A 9 14.18 -2.39 -3.14
N ARG A 10 14.82 -3.55 -3.13
CA ARG A 10 14.90 -4.45 -4.29
C ARG A 10 13.52 -5.01 -4.66
N ILE A 11 12.73 -5.45 -3.68
CA ILE A 11 11.36 -5.94 -3.89
C ILE A 11 10.50 -4.82 -4.48
N THR A 12 10.66 -3.60 -3.98
CA THR A 12 9.96 -2.42 -4.47
C THR A 12 10.29 -2.11 -5.93
N GLU A 13 11.57 -2.20 -6.34
CA GLU A 13 11.93 -1.97 -7.74
C GLU A 13 11.43 -3.09 -8.67
N ILE A 14 11.43 -4.35 -8.21
CA ILE A 14 10.85 -5.47 -8.98
C ILE A 14 9.35 -5.28 -9.19
N ASP A 15 8.64 -4.85 -8.16
CA ASP A 15 7.20 -4.53 -8.19
C ASP A 15 6.93 -3.37 -9.17
N ARG A 16 7.79 -2.34 -9.18
CA ARG A 16 7.73 -1.24 -10.15
C ARG A 16 7.86 -1.74 -11.57
N ALA A 17 8.91 -2.53 -11.83
CA ALA A 17 9.20 -3.06 -13.14
C ALA A 17 8.04 -3.91 -13.65
N PHE A 18 7.44 -4.74 -12.79
CA PHE A 18 6.27 -5.55 -13.13
C PHE A 18 5.11 -4.71 -13.69
N HIS A 19 4.70 -3.65 -12.99
CA HIS A 19 3.59 -2.80 -13.45
C HIS A 19 3.95 -2.02 -14.72
N LEU A 20 5.17 -1.51 -14.83
CA LEU A 20 5.61 -0.75 -16.02
C LEU A 20 5.76 -1.65 -17.26
N THR A 21 6.17 -2.91 -17.10
CA THR A 21 6.21 -3.88 -18.20
C THR A 21 4.80 -4.14 -18.74
N ILE A 22 3.81 -4.34 -17.88
CA ILE A 22 2.42 -4.55 -18.31
C ILE A 22 1.87 -3.29 -18.98
N ALA A 23 2.12 -2.12 -18.41
CA ALA A 23 1.66 -0.84 -18.95
C ALA A 23 2.27 -0.56 -20.34
N SER A 24 3.58 -0.76 -20.50
CA SER A 24 4.27 -0.53 -21.77
C SER A 24 3.83 -1.51 -22.86
N ALA A 25 3.48 -2.76 -22.51
CA ALA A 25 2.92 -3.73 -23.44
C ALA A 25 1.57 -3.31 -24.04
N SER A 26 0.85 -2.36 -23.45
CA SER A 26 -0.39 -1.80 -24.03
C SER A 26 -0.14 -0.90 -25.25
N GLY A 27 1.10 -0.44 -25.47
CA GLY A 27 1.42 0.57 -26.50
C GLY A 27 0.84 1.96 -26.24
N ASN A 28 0.13 2.16 -25.13
CA ASN A 28 -0.53 3.41 -24.79
C ASN A 28 0.32 4.22 -23.79
N ARG A 29 0.96 5.29 -24.28
CA ARG A 29 1.82 6.17 -23.47
C ARG A 29 1.07 6.83 -22.30
N ALA A 30 -0.24 7.06 -22.41
CA ALA A 30 -1.03 7.62 -21.33
C ALA A 30 -1.11 6.64 -20.15
N ILE A 31 -1.29 5.34 -20.42
CA ILE A 31 -1.35 4.30 -19.38
C ILE A 31 0.01 4.20 -18.66
N THR A 32 1.11 4.17 -19.40
CA THR A 32 2.45 4.16 -18.79
C THR A 32 2.66 5.37 -17.88
N HIS A 33 2.32 6.57 -18.35
CA HIS A 33 2.44 7.80 -17.56
C HIS A 33 1.58 7.77 -16.29
N THR A 34 0.35 7.24 -16.37
CA THR A 34 -0.53 7.08 -15.21
C THR A 34 0.10 6.14 -14.18
N VAL A 35 0.63 4.98 -14.61
CA VAL A 35 1.27 4.01 -13.71
C VAL A 35 2.52 4.61 -13.05
N GLU A 36 3.35 5.34 -13.80
CA GLU A 36 4.50 6.06 -13.23
C GLU A 36 4.09 7.11 -12.19
N THR A 37 3.01 7.84 -12.46
CA THR A 37 2.49 8.86 -11.54
C THR A 37 1.94 8.24 -10.26
N LEU A 38 1.18 7.15 -10.37
CA LEU A 38 0.70 6.41 -9.20
C LEU A 38 1.86 5.84 -8.38
N TRP A 39 2.90 5.35 -9.06
CA TRP A 39 4.11 4.88 -8.39
C TRP A 39 4.80 6.00 -7.61
N ARG A 40 4.96 7.17 -8.24
CA ARG A 40 5.54 8.35 -7.59
C ARG A 40 4.74 8.76 -6.35
N MET A 41 3.41 8.79 -6.44
CA MET A 41 2.54 9.07 -5.30
C MET A 41 2.78 8.07 -4.15
N ARG A 42 2.87 6.78 -4.47
CA ARG A 42 3.18 5.73 -3.50
C ARG A 42 4.55 5.89 -2.84
N THR A 43 5.55 6.38 -3.56
CA THR A 43 6.93 6.48 -3.06
C THR A 43 7.31 7.85 -2.47
N GLU A 44 6.55 8.91 -2.74
CA GLU A 44 6.87 10.27 -2.30
C GLU A 44 5.90 10.80 -1.22
N ILE A 45 4.63 10.36 -1.22
CA ILE A 45 3.67 10.78 -0.19
C ILE A 45 3.93 9.99 1.09
N GLN A 46 4.44 10.64 2.12
CA GLN A 46 4.90 10.00 3.36
C GLN A 46 3.85 9.05 3.97
N ASP A 47 2.61 9.51 4.14
CA ASP A 47 1.55 8.69 4.72
C ASP A 47 1.23 7.43 3.92
N VAL A 48 1.31 7.52 2.58
CA VAL A 48 1.08 6.38 1.67
C VAL A 48 2.25 5.40 1.74
N ARG A 49 3.49 5.90 1.78
CA ARG A 49 4.70 5.08 1.92
C ARG A 49 4.69 4.26 3.20
N ASP A 50 4.41 4.91 4.34
CA ASP A 50 4.47 4.28 5.65
C ASP A 50 3.40 3.20 5.79
N THR A 51 2.22 3.48 5.24
CA THR A 51 1.12 2.52 5.19
C THR A 51 1.45 1.35 4.28
N HIS A 52 1.97 1.62 3.08
CA HIS A 52 2.39 0.59 2.15
C HIS A 52 3.46 -0.34 2.76
N LYS A 53 4.47 0.20 3.45
CA LYS A 53 5.50 -0.60 4.14
C LYS A 53 4.89 -1.55 5.16
N SER A 54 3.97 -1.05 6.00
CA SER A 54 3.28 -1.85 7.02
C SER A 54 2.56 -3.07 6.42
N VAL A 55 1.86 -2.86 5.29
CA VAL A 55 1.09 -3.90 4.58
C VAL A 55 2.01 -4.88 3.85
N CYS A 56 3.07 -4.37 3.23
CA CYS A 56 4.04 -5.14 2.45
C CYS A 56 4.79 -6.17 3.31
N HIS A 57 5.19 -5.78 4.53
CA HIS A 57 5.91 -6.66 5.46
C HIS A 57 5.07 -7.83 5.96
N HIS A 58 3.75 -7.66 6.12
CA HIS A 58 2.89 -8.72 6.63
C HIS A 58 2.48 -9.74 5.55
N ASP A 59 2.59 -9.39 4.26
CA ASP A 59 1.75 -10.04 3.25
C ASP A 59 2.43 -10.28 1.89
N ALA A 60 3.75 -10.47 1.91
CA ALA A 60 4.54 -10.77 0.72
C ALA A 60 4.04 -12.00 -0.07
N SER A 61 3.56 -13.04 0.63
CA SER A 61 3.02 -14.25 0.00
C SER A 61 1.72 -13.99 -0.76
N VAL A 62 0.85 -13.10 -0.26
CA VAL A 62 -0.41 -12.73 -0.92
C VAL A 62 -0.10 -11.97 -2.21
N ARG A 63 0.77 -10.96 -2.14
CA ARG A 63 1.18 -10.18 -3.32
C ARG A 63 1.77 -11.07 -4.41
N HIS A 64 2.59 -12.05 -4.04
CA HIS A 64 3.11 -13.02 -5.00
C HIS A 64 1.99 -13.79 -5.72
N ARG A 65 0.96 -14.25 -4.99
CA ARG A 65 -0.19 -14.94 -5.58
C ARG A 65 -1.01 -14.03 -6.49
N GLU A 66 -1.18 -12.77 -6.12
CA GLU A 66 -1.88 -11.78 -6.96
C GLU A 66 -1.14 -11.55 -8.29
N HIS A 67 0.18 -11.34 -8.24
CA HIS A 67 1.00 -11.19 -9.44
C HIS A 67 0.96 -12.43 -10.31
N ALA A 68 1.04 -13.62 -9.70
CA ALA A 68 0.92 -14.88 -10.44
C ALA A 68 -0.43 -14.97 -11.17
N ALA A 69 -1.53 -14.62 -10.51
CA ALA A 69 -2.86 -14.61 -11.13
C ALA A 69 -2.97 -13.64 -12.32
N ILE A 70 -2.36 -12.45 -12.22
CA ILE A 70 -2.28 -11.47 -13.31
C ILE A 70 -1.48 -12.06 -14.48
N VAL A 71 -0.29 -12.61 -14.22
CA VAL A 71 0.59 -13.20 -15.23
C VAL A 71 -0.11 -14.35 -15.94
N ASP A 72 -0.79 -15.23 -15.22
CA ASP A 72 -1.49 -16.37 -15.81
C ASP A 72 -2.66 -15.94 -16.68
N ALA A 73 -3.41 -14.91 -16.28
CA ALA A 73 -4.45 -14.34 -17.13
C ALA A 73 -3.87 -13.71 -18.42
N LEU A 74 -2.76 -13.00 -18.31
CA LEU A 74 -2.05 -12.43 -19.46
C LEU A 74 -1.51 -13.51 -20.41
N ARG A 75 -0.93 -14.60 -19.88
CA ARG A 75 -0.45 -15.75 -20.67
C ARG A 75 -1.57 -16.41 -21.46
N ARG A 76 -2.76 -16.54 -20.85
CA ARG A 76 -3.98 -17.03 -21.52
C ARG A 76 -4.60 -16.03 -22.49
N ARG A 77 -4.05 -14.82 -22.61
CA ARG A 77 -4.61 -13.70 -23.39
C ARG A 77 -6.04 -13.34 -22.98
N ASP A 78 -6.39 -13.59 -21.72
CA ASP A 78 -7.70 -13.30 -21.16
C ASP A 78 -7.69 -11.89 -20.54
N SER A 79 -8.11 -10.91 -21.33
CA SER A 79 -8.12 -9.50 -20.92
C SER A 79 -9.13 -9.22 -19.79
N VAL A 80 -10.20 -9.99 -19.70
CA VAL A 80 -11.23 -9.84 -18.66
C VAL A 80 -10.67 -10.34 -17.32
N ALA A 81 -10.08 -11.53 -17.30
CA ALA A 81 -9.44 -12.07 -16.11
C ALA A 81 -8.25 -11.22 -15.66
N ALA A 82 -7.42 -10.72 -16.59
CA ALA A 82 -6.28 -9.86 -16.26
C ALA A 82 -6.74 -8.55 -15.62
N ARG A 83 -7.80 -7.94 -16.15
CA ARG A 83 -8.41 -6.74 -15.56
C ARG A 83 -8.97 -7.01 -14.17
N ALA A 84 -9.67 -8.13 -13.99
CA ALA A 84 -10.25 -8.51 -12.69
C ALA A 84 -9.15 -8.73 -11.64
N ALA A 85 -8.09 -9.47 -11.99
CA ALA A 85 -6.96 -9.74 -11.10
C ALA A 85 -6.21 -8.46 -10.73
N MET A 86 -5.96 -7.56 -11.68
CA MET A 86 -5.32 -6.26 -11.41
C MET A 86 -6.19 -5.37 -10.50
N ARG A 87 -7.51 -5.38 -10.70
CA ARG A 87 -8.43 -4.63 -9.82
C ARG A 87 -8.40 -5.18 -8.40
N GLN A 88 -8.45 -6.50 -8.23
CA GLN A 88 -8.38 -7.14 -6.92
C GLN A 88 -7.06 -6.81 -6.20
N HIS A 89 -5.94 -6.87 -6.92
CA HIS A 89 -4.63 -6.51 -6.38
C HIS A 89 -4.58 -5.07 -5.84
N PHE A 90 -5.11 -4.09 -6.59
CA PHE A 90 -5.20 -2.71 -6.10
C PHE A 90 -6.22 -2.51 -4.98
N SER A 91 -7.36 -3.22 -5.01
CA SER A 91 -8.37 -3.15 -3.95
C SER A 91 -7.80 -3.56 -2.60
N ARG A 92 -6.98 -4.62 -2.52
CA ARG A 92 -6.35 -5.03 -1.26
C ARG A 92 -5.43 -3.93 -0.71
N LEU A 93 -4.65 -3.29 -1.57
CA LEU A 93 -3.80 -2.17 -1.16
C LEU A 93 -4.66 -1.00 -0.63
N LEU A 94 -5.76 -0.68 -1.29
CA LEU A 94 -6.67 0.39 -0.84
C LEU A 94 -7.34 0.07 0.49
N GLU A 95 -7.85 -1.15 0.67
CA GLU A 95 -8.42 -1.63 1.94
C GLU A 95 -7.40 -1.51 3.07
N ALA A 96 -6.18 -1.97 2.84
CA ALA A 96 -5.13 -1.91 3.85
C ALA A 96 -4.70 -0.46 4.17
N ILE A 97 -4.80 0.46 3.19
CA ILE A 97 -4.61 1.89 3.44
C ILE A 97 -5.73 2.45 4.32
N LEU A 98 -6.99 2.15 4.00
CA LEU A 98 -8.15 2.61 4.77
C LEU A 98 -8.10 2.09 6.21
N ASP A 99 -7.80 0.80 6.41
CA ASP A 99 -7.68 0.19 7.73
C ASP A 99 -6.58 0.84 8.56
N ALA A 100 -5.42 1.11 7.94
CA ALA A 100 -4.32 1.78 8.63
C ALA A 100 -4.66 3.23 8.99
N THR A 101 -5.34 3.95 8.10
CA THR A 101 -5.84 5.30 8.38
C THR A 101 -6.85 5.29 9.53
N GLU A 102 -7.83 4.39 9.50
CA GLU A 102 -8.83 4.26 10.57
C GLU A 102 -8.16 3.96 11.92
N GLN A 103 -7.22 3.01 11.95
CA GLN A 103 -6.49 2.66 13.17
C GLN A 103 -5.73 3.86 13.73
N ARG A 104 -5.05 4.65 12.88
CA ARG A 104 -4.33 5.86 13.32
C ARG A 104 -5.28 6.88 13.96
N GLU A 105 -6.41 7.17 13.32
CA GLU A 105 -7.38 8.13 13.82
C GLU A 105 -8.02 7.68 15.15
N VAL A 106 -8.37 6.39 15.26
CA VAL A 106 -8.89 5.81 16.51
C VAL A 106 -7.86 5.94 17.64
N GLN A 107 -6.59 5.68 17.37
CA GLN A 107 -5.54 5.78 18.38
C GLN A 107 -5.28 7.24 18.79
N ALA A 108 -5.26 8.17 17.84
CA ALA A 108 -5.12 9.59 18.12
C ALA A 108 -6.26 10.10 19.03
N LEU A 109 -7.50 9.67 18.76
CA LEU A 109 -8.65 10.01 19.60
C LEU A 109 -8.52 9.45 21.03
N LYS A 110 -8.09 8.19 21.18
CA LYS A 110 -7.86 7.56 22.49
C LYS A 110 -6.82 8.33 23.30
N LEU A 111 -5.70 8.70 22.69
CA LEU A 111 -4.64 9.47 23.35
C LEU A 111 -5.15 10.85 23.79
N LYS A 112 -5.88 11.56 22.92
CA LYS A 112 -6.48 12.87 23.26
C LYS A 112 -7.49 12.77 24.41
N SER A 113 -8.30 11.72 24.43
CA SER A 113 -9.24 11.45 25.52
C SER A 113 -8.52 11.18 26.85
N ALA A 114 -7.50 10.32 26.83
CA ALA A 114 -6.68 10.00 27.99
C ALA A 114 -5.97 11.25 28.57
N ALA A 115 -5.35 12.06 27.70
CA ALA A 115 -4.71 13.31 28.11
C ALA A 115 -5.70 14.30 28.72
N SER A 116 -6.92 14.37 28.18
CA SER A 116 -7.97 15.23 28.73
C SER A 116 -8.44 14.75 30.10
N ARG A 117 -8.64 13.44 30.28
CA ARG A 117 -8.98 12.84 31.58
C ARG A 117 -7.89 13.07 32.62
N ALA A 118 -6.62 12.88 32.26
CA ALA A 118 -5.49 13.14 33.14
C ALA A 118 -5.45 14.60 33.60
N ARG A 119 -5.64 15.56 32.69
CA ARG A 119 -5.72 16.99 33.02
C ARG A 119 -6.84 17.31 34.02
N PHE A 120 -8.05 16.77 33.81
CA PHE A 120 -9.16 16.97 34.73
C PHE A 120 -8.87 16.39 36.12
N LEU A 121 -8.35 15.16 36.20
CA LEU A 121 -8.01 14.53 37.47
C LEU A 121 -6.91 15.29 38.23
N MET A 122 -5.88 15.78 37.53
CA MET A 122 -4.84 16.60 38.14
C MET A 122 -5.40 17.93 38.69
N SER A 123 -6.31 18.57 37.97
CA SER A 123 -6.96 19.80 38.47
C SER A 123 -7.86 19.57 39.69
N ALA A 124 -8.47 18.38 39.80
CA ALA A 124 -9.33 18.01 40.93
C ALA A 124 -8.56 17.65 42.20
N GLN A 125 -7.26 17.35 42.11
CA GLN A 125 -6.39 17.02 43.26
C GLN A 125 -5.68 18.24 43.86
N LEU A 126 -5.82 19.42 43.25
CA LEU A 126 -5.23 20.68 43.72
C LEU A 126 -6.20 21.54 44.56
N VAL A 127 -7.37 20.99 44.89
CA VAL A 127 -8.39 21.57 45.79
C VAL A 127 -8.52 20.67 47.01
#